data_AF-A0A0A5GCF8-F1
#
_entry.id   AF-A0A0A5GCF8-F1
#
_cell.length_a   1.000
_cell.length_b   1.000
_cell.length_c   1.000
_cell.angle_alpha   90.00
_cell.angle_beta   90.00
_cell.angle_gamma   90.00
#
_symmetry.space_group_name_H-M   'P 1'
#
loop_
_entity.id
_entity.type
_entity.pdbx_description
1 polymer ?
#
loop_
_entity_poly.entity_id
_entity_poly.type
_entity_poly.pdbx_seq_one_letter_code
_entity_poly.pdbx_strand_id
1 'polypeptide(L)'
;MKKISFVSLMIALVSITLFGCSLNNEDEIKTTSDCKTPPKKLEWDGKNYDLEQENTSVEPVIKLGYMVCENGNFSLSNDPNSPITIYSGSAPNDNNIVVYGWDEAVLYHTDDNKN
;
A
#
# COMPACT_ATOMS: atom_id res chain seq x y z
N MET A 1 36.77 -62.84 -14.00
CA MET A 1 36.26 -61.99 -12.91
C MET A 1 36.49 -60.53 -13.24
N LYS A 2 35.43 -59.78 -13.54
CA LYS A 2 35.39 -58.31 -13.62
C LYS A 2 33.92 -57.90 -13.48
N LYS A 3 33.54 -57.29 -12.36
CA LYS A 3 32.17 -56.85 -12.07
C LYS A 3 31.93 -55.54 -12.82
N ILE A 4 31.05 -55.56 -13.82
CA ILE A 4 30.56 -54.35 -14.51
C ILE A 4 29.29 -53.93 -13.76
N SER A 5 29.38 -52.83 -13.02
CA SER A 5 28.27 -52.26 -12.25
C SER A 5 27.33 -51.52 -13.21
N PHE A 6 26.21 -52.15 -13.55
CA PHE A 6 25.16 -51.66 -14.44
C PHE A 6 24.19 -50.69 -13.73
N VAL A 7 24.70 -49.69 -12.99
CA VAL A 7 23.88 -48.75 -12.19
C VAL A 7 24.20 -47.30 -12.51
N SER A 8 24.35 -46.95 -13.79
CA SER A 8 24.61 -45.55 -14.16
C SER A 8 23.95 -45.10 -15.47
N LEU A 9 22.88 -45.76 -15.88
CA LEU A 9 22.12 -45.37 -17.08
C LEU A 9 20.64 -45.66 -16.78
N MET A 10 19.78 -44.66 -16.97
CA MET A 10 18.33 -44.64 -16.69
C MET A 10 17.89 -44.02 -15.34
N ILE A 11 18.07 -42.70 -15.17
CA ILE A 11 16.95 -41.79 -14.82
C ILE A 11 17.21 -40.50 -15.61
N ALA A 12 16.80 -40.55 -16.87
CA ALA A 12 16.45 -39.34 -17.60
C ALA A 12 15.01 -38.98 -17.21
N LEU A 13 14.67 -37.69 -17.32
CA LEU A 13 13.31 -37.13 -17.31
C LEU A 13 12.56 -37.19 -15.97
N VAL A 14 12.80 -36.19 -15.12
CA VAL A 14 11.69 -35.54 -14.42
C VAL A 14 11.68 -34.08 -14.84
N SER A 15 10.77 -33.81 -15.76
CA SER A 15 10.34 -32.52 -16.25
C SER A 15 9.97 -31.61 -15.08
N ILE A 16 10.80 -30.62 -14.76
CA ILE A 16 10.35 -29.48 -13.94
C ILE A 16 9.53 -28.61 -14.88
N THR A 17 8.24 -28.92 -14.87
CA THR A 17 7.16 -28.15 -15.44
C THR A 17 7.12 -26.74 -14.87
N LEU A 18 7.04 -25.77 -15.78
CA LEU A 18 6.20 -24.58 -15.67
C LEU A 18 6.42 -23.74 -14.40
N PHE A 19 7.49 -22.96 -14.39
CA PHE A 19 7.39 -21.63 -13.81
C PHE A 19 6.71 -20.74 -14.84
N GLY A 20 5.37 -20.71 -14.77
CA GLY A 20 4.64 -19.55 -15.24
C GLY A 20 5.14 -18.37 -14.44
N CYS A 21 5.84 -17.43 -15.08
CA CYS A 21 5.95 -16.09 -14.52
C CYS A 21 4.53 -15.53 -14.51
N SER A 22 3.88 -15.68 -13.37
CA SER A 22 2.71 -14.91 -12.99
C SER A 22 3.10 -13.45 -13.20
N LEU A 23 2.39 -12.76 -14.09
CA LEU A 23 2.39 -11.29 -14.11
C LEU A 23 1.80 -10.86 -12.76
N ASN A 24 2.65 -10.75 -11.76
CA ASN A 24 2.38 -9.91 -10.63
C ASN A 24 2.48 -8.49 -11.19
N ASN A 25 1.34 -7.95 -11.65
CA ASN A 25 1.12 -6.53 -11.50
C ASN A 25 1.04 -6.29 -10.00
N GLU A 26 2.20 -6.25 -9.34
CA GLU A 26 2.34 -5.40 -8.17
C GLU A 26 2.04 -4.00 -8.70
N ASP A 27 0.79 -3.57 -8.51
CA ASP A 27 0.53 -2.16 -8.26
C ASP A 27 1.47 -1.80 -7.10
N GLU A 28 2.70 -1.42 -7.45
CA GLU A 28 3.57 -0.67 -6.58
C GLU A 28 2.68 0.46 -6.05
N ILE A 29 2.31 0.36 -4.78
CA ILE A 29 2.00 1.51 -3.96
C ILE A 29 3.19 2.43 -4.21
N LYS A 30 3.04 3.36 -5.15
CA LYS A 30 4.10 4.31 -5.49
C LYS A 30 4.22 5.23 -4.28
N THR A 31 4.97 4.75 -3.30
CA THR A 31 5.50 5.51 -2.18
C THR A 31 6.37 6.58 -2.79
N THR A 32 5.89 7.81 -2.75
CA THR A 32 6.67 8.98 -3.07
C THR A 32 7.86 8.98 -2.11
N SER A 33 9.07 8.81 -2.65
CA SER A 33 10.29 8.58 -1.87
C SER A 33 10.70 9.77 -0.99
N ASP A 34 9.95 10.88 -1.03
CA ASP A 34 10.32 12.15 -0.45
C ASP A 34 9.40 12.65 0.67
N CYS A 35 8.30 11.96 0.99
CA CYS A 35 7.27 12.43 1.95
C CYS A 35 6.66 13.81 1.61
N LYS A 36 7.01 14.40 0.47
CA LYS A 36 6.56 15.74 0.04
C LYS A 36 5.39 15.66 -0.91
N THR A 37 5.19 14.50 -1.54
CA THR A 37 4.04 14.24 -2.40
C THR A 37 3.11 13.23 -1.71
N PRO A 38 1.79 13.44 -1.74
CA PRO A 38 0.83 12.46 -1.25
C PRO A 38 0.94 11.14 -2.02
N PRO A 39 0.91 9.96 -1.36
CA PRO A 39 0.94 8.68 -2.05
C PRO A 39 -0.41 8.43 -2.73
N LYS A 40 -0.40 7.72 -3.86
CA LYS A 40 -1.66 7.34 -4.54
C LYS A 40 -2.54 6.41 -3.72
N LYS A 41 -1.92 5.58 -2.88
CA LYS A 41 -2.57 4.66 -1.95
C LYS A 41 -2.06 4.93 -0.56
N LEU A 42 -2.97 4.98 0.42
CA LEU A 42 -2.65 5.20 1.81
C LEU A 42 -3.31 4.10 2.66
N GLU A 43 -2.52 3.45 3.50
CA GLU A 43 -3.06 2.55 4.52
C GLU A 43 -3.27 3.32 5.82
N TRP A 44 -4.49 3.27 6.35
CA TRP A 44 -4.85 3.88 7.63
C TRP A 44 -5.84 2.99 8.39
N ASP A 45 -5.55 2.72 9.67
CA ASP A 45 -6.38 1.87 10.55
C ASP A 45 -6.72 0.50 9.95
N GLY A 46 -5.76 -0.11 9.24
CA GLY A 46 -5.92 -1.40 8.57
C GLY A 46 -6.82 -1.38 7.32
N LYS A 47 -7.18 -0.20 6.82
CA LYS A 47 -7.92 0.01 5.57
C LYS A 47 -7.04 0.68 4.52
N ASN A 48 -7.29 0.36 3.26
CA ASN A 48 -6.64 1.00 2.13
C ASN A 48 -7.53 2.10 1.56
N TYR A 49 -6.92 3.23 1.22
CA TYR A 49 -7.58 4.35 0.61
C TYR A 49 -6.86 4.78 -0.66
N ASP A 50 -7.60 5.06 -1.71
CA ASP A 50 -7.11 5.62 -2.96
C ASP A 50 -7.22 7.15 -2.97
N LEU A 51 -6.20 7.80 -3.48
CA LEU A 51 -6.17 9.25 -3.66
C LEU A 51 -7.21 9.65 -4.71
N GLU A 52 -8.26 10.34 -4.27
CA GLU A 52 -9.34 10.80 -5.14
C GLU A 52 -9.04 12.20 -5.70
N GLN A 53 -8.55 13.10 -4.84
CA GLN A 53 -8.27 14.48 -5.22
C GLN A 53 -7.04 15.04 -4.49
N GLU A 54 -6.10 15.53 -5.29
CA GLU A 54 -5.03 16.42 -4.83
C GLU A 54 -5.61 17.84 -4.66
N ASN A 55 -5.27 18.52 -3.56
CA ASN A 55 -5.72 19.89 -3.27
C ASN A 55 -7.24 20.05 -3.14
N THR A 56 -7.79 19.57 -2.03
CA THR A 56 -9.22 19.67 -1.74
C THR A 56 -9.53 20.80 -0.76
N SER A 57 -10.71 21.40 -0.92
CA SER A 57 -11.30 22.32 0.06
C SER A 57 -12.42 21.67 0.88
N VAL A 58 -12.51 20.33 0.88
CA VAL A 58 -13.46 19.59 1.69
C VAL A 58 -13.28 19.93 3.17
N GLU A 59 -14.37 20.32 3.84
CA GLU A 59 -14.35 20.61 5.27
C GLU A 59 -14.20 19.31 6.07
N PRO A 60 -13.18 19.19 6.93
CA PRO A 60 -13.01 18.02 7.78
C PRO A 60 -14.05 18.02 8.91
N VAL A 61 -14.56 16.84 9.28
CA VAL A 61 -15.61 16.74 10.30
C VAL A 61 -15.05 16.36 11.68
N ILE A 62 -14.38 15.22 11.78
CA ILE A 62 -13.80 14.70 13.04
C ILE A 62 -12.33 14.38 12.83
N LYS A 63 -11.47 14.79 13.77
CA LYS A 63 -10.07 14.37 13.80
C LYS A 63 -9.96 12.91 14.21
N LEU A 64 -9.29 12.10 13.38
CA LEU A 64 -9.16 10.66 13.57
C LEU A 64 -7.80 10.27 14.15
N GLY A 65 -6.72 10.96 13.77
CA GLY A 65 -5.40 10.63 14.27
C GLY A 65 -4.26 11.36 13.57
N TYR A 66 -3.07 10.79 13.71
CA TYR A 66 -1.83 11.32 13.16
C TYR A 66 -1.05 10.25 12.43
N MET A 67 -0.21 10.68 11.49
CA MET A 67 0.74 9.81 10.80
C MET A 67 2.11 10.47 10.70
N VAL A 68 3.14 9.64 10.60
CA VAL A 68 4.49 10.07 10.21
C VAL A 68 4.84 9.44 8.87
N CYS A 69 5.69 10.12 8.11
CA CYS A 69 6.31 9.58 6.92
C CYS A 69 7.83 9.53 7.12
N GLU A 70 8.41 8.35 6.96
CA GLU A 70 9.86 8.13 7.04
C GLU A 70 10.34 7.39 5.79
N ASN A 71 11.13 8.06 4.96
CA ASN A 71 11.66 7.51 3.70
C ASN A 71 10.56 6.96 2.77
N GLY A 72 9.43 7.68 2.67
CA GLY A 72 8.27 7.27 1.87
C GLY A 72 7.37 6.22 2.54
N ASN A 73 7.69 5.77 3.76
CA ASN A 73 6.87 4.83 4.52
C ASN A 73 5.96 5.57 5.49
N PHE A 74 4.66 5.39 5.32
CA PHE A 74 3.64 6.02 6.15
C PHE A 74 3.25 5.08 7.30
N SER A 75 3.20 5.61 8.52
CA SER A 75 2.78 4.83 9.69
C SER A 75 1.99 5.67 10.69
N LEU A 76 1.17 5.00 11.50
CA LEU A 76 0.37 5.63 12.55
C LEU A 76 1.27 6.29 13.60
N SER A 77 0.88 7.48 14.03
CA SER A 77 1.55 8.25 15.08
C SER A 77 0.59 8.59 16.20
N ASN A 78 1.11 8.56 17.43
CA ASN A 78 0.41 9.05 18.62
C ASN A 78 0.88 10.45 19.02
N ASP A 79 1.81 11.05 18.27
CA ASP A 79 2.34 12.38 18.56
C ASP A 79 1.39 13.46 18.03
N PRO A 80 0.82 14.33 18.88
CA PRO A 80 0.01 15.44 18.40
C PRO A 80 0.74 16.47 17.55
N ASN A 81 2.07 16.44 17.55
CA ASN A 81 2.93 17.29 16.73
C ASN A 81 3.35 16.62 15.42
N SER A 82 2.80 15.46 15.08
CA SER A 82 3.08 14.79 13.82
C SER A 82 2.75 15.70 12.63
N PRO A 83 3.57 15.72 11.57
CA PRO A 83 3.35 16.60 10.43
C PRO A 83 2.07 16.24 9.66
N ILE A 84 1.62 14.98 9.72
CA ILE A 84 0.43 14.50 9.03
C ILE A 84 -0.70 14.28 10.04
N THR A 85 -1.85 14.90 9.79
CA THR A 85 -3.09 14.75 10.56
C THR A 85 -4.21 14.22 9.68
N ILE A 86 -4.98 13.26 10.20
CA ILE A 86 -6.08 12.61 9.48
C ILE A 86 -7.42 12.98 10.10
N TYR A 87 -8.37 13.30 9.23
CA TYR A 87 -9.75 13.64 9.56
C TYR A 87 -10.72 12.76 8.78
N SER A 88 -11.93 12.57 9.31
CA SER A 88 -13.04 12.03 8.54
C SER A 88 -13.46 13.04 7.46
N GLY A 89 -13.93 12.51 6.32
CA GLY A 89 -14.51 13.31 5.24
C GLY A 89 -15.78 14.06 5.64
N SER A 90 -16.38 14.73 4.65
CA SER A 90 -17.48 15.70 4.76
C SER A 90 -18.73 15.22 5.51
N ALA A 91 -18.90 13.90 5.68
CA ALA A 91 -19.97 13.32 6.48
C ALA A 91 -19.43 12.24 7.44
N PRO A 92 -19.99 12.11 8.66
CA PRO A 92 -19.53 11.16 9.68
C PRO A 92 -19.65 9.67 9.32
N ASN A 93 -20.26 9.35 8.17
CA ASN A 93 -20.34 7.98 7.62
C ASN A 93 -19.80 7.91 6.18
N ASP A 94 -19.10 8.96 5.74
CA ASP A 94 -18.43 8.91 4.47
C ASP A 94 -17.22 8.00 4.60
N ASN A 95 -17.00 7.14 3.62
CA ASN A 95 -15.83 6.26 3.60
C ASN A 95 -14.57 7.02 3.15
N ASN A 96 -14.57 8.33 3.36
CA ASN A 96 -13.57 9.28 2.95
C ASN A 96 -12.76 9.75 4.14
N ILE A 97 -11.49 10.01 3.90
CA ILE A 97 -10.63 10.72 4.84
C ILE A 97 -10.02 11.94 4.16
N VAL A 98 -9.86 13.01 4.93
CA VAL A 98 -9.10 14.20 4.53
C VAL A 98 -7.78 14.18 5.28
N VAL A 99 -6.69 14.26 4.53
CA VAL A 99 -5.34 14.20 5.08
C VAL A 99 -4.66 15.55 4.89
N TYR A 100 -4.16 16.10 5.99
CA TYR A 100 -3.33 17.30 6.02
C TYR A 100 -1.91 16.89 6.37
N GLY A 101 -0.91 17.41 5.67
CA GLY A 101 0.49 17.04 5.91
C GLY A 101 1.44 17.42 4.79
N TRP A 102 0.87 17.88 3.68
CA TRP A 102 1.55 18.58 2.61
C TRP A 102 1.13 20.05 2.62
N ASP A 103 1.61 20.85 1.67
CA ASP A 103 1.21 22.25 1.53
C ASP A 103 -0.32 22.41 1.36
N GLU A 104 -1.03 21.33 1.00
CA GLU A 104 -2.46 21.29 0.72
C GLU A 104 -3.12 20.06 1.36
N ALA A 105 -4.45 20.14 1.55
CA ALA A 105 -5.25 18.99 1.98
C ALA A 105 -5.56 18.07 0.80
N VAL A 106 -5.67 16.78 1.05
CA VAL A 106 -6.02 15.80 0.00
C VAL A 106 -7.17 14.91 0.46
N LEU A 107 -7.98 14.48 -0.50
CA LEU A 107 -9.12 13.60 -0.29
C LEU A 107 -8.77 12.17 -0.72
N TYR A 108 -9.05 11.24 0.18
CA TYR A 108 -8.88 9.82 -0.03
C TYR A 108 -10.23 9.12 0.15
N HIS A 109 -10.53 8.16 -0.73
CA HIS A 109 -11.70 7.30 -0.66
C HIS A 109 -11.28 5.89 -0.28
N THR A 110 -12.01 5.22 0.61
CA THR A 110 -11.68 3.82 0.95
C THR A 110 -11.85 2.95 -0.30
N ASP A 111 -10.91 2.05 -0.54
CA ASP A 111 -11.09 1.00 -1.55
C ASP A 111 -12.03 -0.06 -0.96
N ASP A 112 -13.35 0.18 -1.03
CA ASP A 112 -14.38 -0.82 -0.74
C ASP A 112 -14.51 -1.83 -1.88
N ASN A 113 -13.39 -2.37 -2.38
CA ASN A 113 -13.42 -3.59 -3.17
C ASN A 113 -14.01 -4.71 -2.30
N LYS A 114 -15.34 -4.77 -2.32
CA LYS A 114 -16.20 -5.84 -1.84
C LYS A 114 -15.70 -7.11 -2.51
N ASN A 115 -14.96 -7.91 -1.76
CA ASN A 115 -14.80 -9.33 -2.07
C ASN A 115 -16.15 -10.04 -1.88
#